data_AF-A0A094AP58-F1
#
_entry.id   AF-A0A094AP58-F1
#
_cell.length_a   1.000
_cell.length_b   1.000
_cell.length_c   1.000
_cell.angle_alpha   90.00
_cell.angle_beta   90.00
_cell.angle_gamma   90.00
#
_symmetry.space_group_name_H-M   'P 1'
#
loop_
_entity.id
_entity.type
_entity.pdbx_description
1 polymer ?
#
loop_
_entity_poly.entity_id
_entity_poly.type
_entity_poly.pdbx_seq_one_letter_code
_entity_poly.pdbx_strand_id
1 'polypeptide(L)'
;MSIESIIYWAAITYDTSSPLAFNTKSLLSSGLLGWESESSWRLVKSCTDIFHSQTEEWRLRGVIATEENANRIFAAASAWKLRVWKVAAVLKEALREGHEDDTVHRAYTSAVDAIKQFNVTYRPLLMACEYRLQFLCQHTKLRWCESSPLTAFFQDHFSQVIGLTLPVQDQLMLHYHLCILIMIDAIETARRTDILDQWIITRSEAEGSTMNCLVFGLSNNFTIPQRRGEDILVTVPLVAIDPYPHHVVAAVRLLWLGMERDYESGNLDLFTSENLQSILLQTLDLLPQTSKSVRNAKEQARLSVMYRDNFCPEL
;
A
#
# COMPACT_ATOMS: atom_id res chain seq x y z
N MET A 1 22.84 -10.51 4.01
CA MET A 1 21.66 -11.25 4.51
C MET A 1 21.83 -12.69 4.06
N SER A 2 21.65 -13.70 4.92
CA SER A 2 21.73 -15.11 4.49
C SER A 2 20.56 -15.45 3.57
N ILE A 3 20.73 -16.42 2.65
CA ILE A 3 19.66 -16.92 1.77
C ILE A 3 18.43 -17.33 2.58
N GLU A 4 18.64 -17.99 3.71
CA GLU A 4 17.60 -18.38 4.65
C GLU A 4 16.78 -17.18 5.14
N SER A 5 17.43 -16.10 5.57
CA SER A 5 16.73 -14.89 6.01
C SER A 5 15.92 -14.27 4.86
N ILE A 6 16.45 -14.24 3.64
CA ILE A 6 15.73 -13.73 2.45
C ILE A 6 14.48 -14.57 2.18
N ILE A 7 14.60 -15.91 2.22
CA ILE A 7 13.47 -16.84 2.02
C ILE A 7 12.40 -16.63 3.10
N TYR A 8 12.80 -16.49 4.36
CA TYR A 8 11.86 -16.19 5.45
C TYR A 8 11.13 -14.86 5.24
N TRP A 9 11.85 -13.79 4.92
CA TRP A 9 11.24 -12.47 4.64
C TRP A 9 10.28 -12.52 3.45
N ALA A 10 10.65 -13.23 2.39
CA ALA A 10 9.80 -13.45 1.22
C ALA A 10 8.51 -14.20 1.57
N ALA A 11 8.64 -15.30 2.32
CA ALA A 11 7.51 -16.12 2.75
C ALA A 11 6.52 -15.32 3.60
N ILE A 12 6.99 -14.55 4.58
CA ILE A 12 6.12 -13.74 5.45
C ILE A 12 5.46 -12.61 4.66
N THR A 13 6.20 -11.98 3.73
CA THR A 13 5.64 -10.91 2.87
C THR A 13 4.49 -11.44 2.03
N TYR A 14 4.71 -12.59 1.36
CA TYR A 14 3.67 -13.24 0.57
C TYR A 14 2.48 -13.69 1.42
N ASP A 15 2.78 -14.28 2.59
CA ASP A 15 1.75 -14.81 3.48
C ASP A 15 0.93 -13.72 4.17
N THR A 16 1.46 -12.50 4.26
CA THR A 16 0.76 -11.36 4.85
C THR A 16 -0.03 -10.58 3.80
N SER A 17 0.48 -10.44 2.57
CA SER A 17 -0.18 -9.66 1.53
C SER A 17 -1.50 -10.30 1.10
N SER A 18 -1.57 -11.64 1.04
CA SER A 18 -2.78 -12.36 0.63
C SER A 18 -3.96 -12.18 1.60
N PRO A 19 -3.84 -12.45 2.92
CA PRO A 19 -4.91 -12.22 3.91
C PRO A 19 -5.29 -10.74 4.08
N LEU A 20 -4.37 -9.82 3.78
CA LEU A 20 -4.66 -8.40 3.81
C LEU A 20 -5.52 -7.99 2.61
N ALA A 21 -5.07 -8.31 1.39
CA ALA A 21 -5.72 -7.90 0.15
C ALA A 21 -6.97 -8.74 -0.18
N PHE A 22 -7.00 -9.99 0.27
CA PHE A 22 -8.11 -10.92 0.08
C PHE A 22 -8.71 -11.32 1.41
N ASN A 23 -9.92 -11.88 1.42
CA ASN A 23 -10.54 -12.34 2.66
C ASN A 23 -10.10 -13.77 3.02
N THR A 24 -8.79 -14.03 2.95
CA THR A 24 -8.19 -15.35 3.19
C THR A 24 -7.57 -15.41 4.59
N LYS A 25 -7.18 -16.63 5.01
CA LYS A 25 -6.36 -16.86 6.20
C LYS A 25 -4.88 -16.90 5.80
N SER A 26 -4.02 -16.54 6.74
CA SER A 26 -2.57 -16.77 6.64
C SER A 26 -2.31 -18.28 6.47
N LEU A 27 -1.45 -18.66 5.54
CA LEU A 27 -1.14 -20.05 5.18
C LEU A 27 0.20 -20.53 5.73
N LEU A 28 1.20 -19.65 5.79
CA LEU A 28 2.59 -19.94 6.17
C LEU A 28 2.97 -19.41 7.55
N SER A 29 2.15 -18.54 8.12
CA SER A 29 2.32 -17.93 9.43
C SER A 29 1.02 -18.00 10.23
N SER A 30 1.13 -17.82 11.53
CA SER A 30 0.03 -17.89 12.48
C SER A 30 -0.86 -16.69 12.30
N GLY A 31 -2.18 -16.94 12.24
CA GLY A 31 -3.18 -15.89 12.30
C GLY A 31 -3.33 -15.32 13.71
N LEU A 32 -4.54 -14.87 14.02
CA LEU A 32 -4.91 -14.20 15.27
C LEU A 32 -4.42 -14.88 16.56
N LEU A 33 -4.45 -16.21 16.63
CA LEU A 33 -4.19 -16.96 17.88
C LEU A 33 -2.70 -17.21 18.19
N GLY A 34 -1.77 -16.84 17.30
CA GLY A 34 -0.36 -17.20 17.48
C GLY A 34 0.67 -16.22 16.93
N TRP A 35 0.25 -15.18 16.19
CA TRP A 35 1.15 -14.28 15.48
C TRP A 35 2.20 -13.60 16.38
N GLU A 36 1.88 -13.28 17.65
CA GLU A 36 2.82 -12.63 18.57
C GLU A 36 4.00 -13.54 18.98
N SER A 37 3.76 -14.85 19.02
CA SER A 37 4.75 -15.83 19.46
C SER A 37 5.76 -16.19 18.38
N GLU A 38 5.45 -15.88 17.12
CA GLU A 38 6.29 -16.25 15.98
C GLU A 38 7.64 -15.54 16.01
N SER A 39 8.71 -16.30 15.82
CA SER A 39 10.08 -15.78 15.81
C SER A 39 10.29 -14.75 14.69
N SER A 40 9.73 -15.03 13.52
CA SER A 40 9.74 -14.15 12.36
C SER A 40 9.07 -12.82 12.66
N TRP A 41 7.89 -12.86 13.26
CA TRP A 41 7.16 -11.65 13.64
C TRP A 41 7.90 -10.83 14.70
N ARG A 42 8.41 -11.50 15.75
CA ARG A 42 9.21 -10.86 16.79
C ARG A 42 10.46 -10.19 16.21
N LEU A 43 11.07 -10.77 15.18
CA LEU A 43 12.19 -10.16 14.46
C LEU A 43 11.75 -8.88 13.73
N VAL A 44 10.66 -8.92 12.96
CA VAL A 44 10.13 -7.72 12.26
C VAL A 44 9.85 -6.60 13.25
N LYS A 45 9.12 -6.89 14.34
CA LYS A 45 8.81 -5.93 15.39
C LYS A 45 10.09 -5.36 16.01
N SER A 46 11.02 -6.22 16.40
CA SER A 46 12.31 -5.79 16.98
C SER A 46 13.09 -4.87 16.04
N CYS A 47 13.16 -5.19 14.75
CA CYS A 47 13.81 -4.34 13.75
C CYS A 47 13.19 -2.94 13.69
N THR A 48 11.86 -2.85 13.71
CA THR A 48 11.16 -1.55 13.69
C THR A 48 11.36 -0.76 14.99
N ASP A 49 11.35 -1.43 16.14
CA ASP A 49 11.51 -0.78 17.45
C ASP A 49 12.96 -0.32 17.69
N ILE A 50 13.93 -1.13 17.27
CA ILE A 50 15.35 -0.76 17.30
C ILE A 50 15.59 0.42 16.37
N PHE A 51 15.07 0.40 15.14
CA PHE A 51 15.23 1.51 14.21
C PHE A 51 14.57 2.79 14.74
N HIS A 52 13.36 2.68 15.30
CA HIS A 52 12.71 3.79 15.98
C HIS A 52 13.61 4.38 17.08
N SER A 53 14.17 3.55 17.94
CA SER A 53 15.04 4.01 19.03
C SER A 53 16.33 4.66 18.50
N GLN A 54 17.00 4.02 17.54
CA GLN A 54 18.27 4.50 16.99
C GLN A 54 18.16 5.80 16.19
N THR A 55 16.98 6.11 15.65
CA THR A 55 16.74 7.30 14.83
C THR A 55 16.11 8.45 15.61
N GLU A 56 16.09 8.40 16.94
CA GLU A 56 15.55 9.48 17.78
C GLU A 56 16.23 10.83 17.48
N GLU A 57 17.56 10.86 17.47
CA GLU A 57 18.29 12.10 17.17
C GLU A 57 18.01 12.61 15.75
N TRP A 58 17.82 11.70 14.78
CA TRP A 58 17.51 12.05 13.40
C TRP A 58 16.14 12.73 13.29
N ARG A 59 15.17 12.32 14.11
CA ARG A 59 13.85 12.95 14.18
C ARG A 59 13.88 14.30 14.89
N LEU A 60 14.70 14.44 15.92
CA LEU A 60 14.79 15.67 16.71
C LEU A 60 15.61 16.77 16.03
N ARG A 61 16.71 16.40 15.38
CA ARG A 61 17.69 17.35 14.81
C ARG A 61 17.70 17.39 13.27
N GLY A 62 16.89 16.54 12.64
CA GLY A 62 16.91 16.32 11.20
C GLY A 62 17.98 15.30 10.79
N VAL A 63 17.72 14.61 9.68
CA VAL A 63 18.64 13.64 9.08
C VAL A 63 19.27 14.24 7.83
N ILE A 64 20.58 14.07 7.67
CA ILE A 64 21.23 14.28 6.38
C ILE A 64 21.00 13.02 5.56
N ALA A 65 20.18 13.12 4.52
CA ALA A 65 19.93 12.03 3.57
C ALA A 65 21.16 11.77 2.69
N THR A 66 22.15 11.09 3.27
CA THR A 66 23.24 10.42 2.55
C THR A 66 22.72 9.12 1.95
N GLU A 67 23.43 8.52 1.00
CA GLU A 67 23.02 7.23 0.40
C GLU A 67 22.90 6.13 1.45
N GLU A 68 23.83 6.08 2.41
CA GLU A 68 23.79 5.09 3.49
C GLU A 68 22.55 5.26 4.37
N ASN A 69 22.28 6.49 4.82
CA ASN A 69 21.12 6.78 5.67
C ASN A 69 19.81 6.53 4.94
N ALA A 70 19.74 6.95 3.67
CA ALA A 70 18.62 6.68 2.78
C ALA A 70 18.34 5.17 2.69
N ASN A 71 19.35 4.36 2.32
CA ASN A 71 19.20 2.91 2.24
C ASN A 71 18.76 2.27 3.57
N ARG A 72 19.26 2.76 4.71
CA ARG A 72 18.84 2.29 6.03
C ARG A 72 17.37 2.63 6.31
N ILE A 73 16.93 3.85 5.98
CA ILE A 73 15.54 4.28 6.12
C ILE A 73 14.63 3.39 5.28
N PHE A 74 14.97 3.06 4.03
CA PHE A 74 14.08 2.27 3.15
C PHE A 74 13.98 0.82 3.57
N ALA A 75 15.10 0.23 3.98
CA ALA A 75 15.11 -1.13 4.53
C ALA A 75 14.22 -1.21 5.78
N ALA A 76 14.34 -0.24 6.69
CA ALA A 76 13.53 -0.19 7.90
C ALA A 76 12.05 0.10 7.62
N ALA A 77 11.75 0.97 6.65
CA ALA A 77 10.39 1.29 6.25
C ALA A 77 9.70 0.09 5.58
N SER A 78 10.44 -0.71 4.82
CA SER A 78 9.94 -1.97 4.25
C SER A 78 9.60 -3.00 5.33
N ALA A 79 10.44 -3.10 6.38
CA ALA A 79 10.13 -3.93 7.55
C ALA A 79 8.89 -3.42 8.30
N TRP A 80 8.74 -2.10 8.44
CA TRP A 80 7.55 -1.50 9.04
C TRP A 80 6.28 -1.74 8.19
N LYS A 81 6.36 -1.70 6.86
CA LYS A 81 5.24 -2.05 5.98
C LYS A 81 4.75 -3.47 6.29
N LEU A 82 5.68 -4.43 6.40
CA LEU A 82 5.32 -5.80 6.78
C LEU A 82 4.69 -5.85 8.17
N ARG A 83 5.20 -5.04 9.11
CA ARG A 83 4.61 -4.90 10.45
C ARG A 83 3.14 -4.49 10.38
N VAL A 84 2.85 -3.34 9.77
CA VAL A 84 1.49 -2.79 9.74
C VAL A 84 0.52 -3.71 8.98
N TRP A 85 1.00 -4.37 7.92
CA TRP A 85 0.18 -5.32 7.15
C TRP A 85 -0.18 -6.58 7.92
N LYS A 86 0.74 -7.11 8.73
CA LYS A 86 0.45 -8.30 9.55
C LYS A 86 -0.60 -8.00 10.61
N VAL A 87 -0.45 -6.89 11.33
CA VAL A 87 -1.42 -6.51 12.37
C VAL A 87 -2.79 -6.16 11.78
N ALA A 88 -2.83 -5.56 10.58
CA ALA A 88 -4.07 -5.31 9.87
C ALA A 88 -4.76 -6.61 9.40
N ALA A 89 -4.00 -7.58 8.90
CA ALA A 89 -4.54 -8.90 8.54
C ALA A 89 -5.09 -9.63 9.77
N VAL A 90 -4.40 -9.56 10.91
CA VAL A 90 -4.84 -10.11 12.19
C VAL A 90 -6.12 -9.44 12.69
N LEU A 91 -6.20 -8.11 12.65
CA LEU A 91 -7.41 -7.36 13.01
C LEU A 91 -8.59 -7.76 12.12
N LYS A 92 -8.36 -7.84 10.81
CA LYS A 92 -9.38 -8.26 9.85
C LYS A 92 -9.87 -9.69 10.11
N GLU A 93 -8.98 -10.60 10.46
CA GLU A 93 -9.34 -11.96 10.88
C GLU A 93 -10.18 -11.96 12.17
N ALA A 94 -9.78 -11.18 13.18
CA ALA A 94 -10.53 -11.06 14.44
C ALA A 94 -11.96 -10.56 14.22
N LEU A 95 -12.11 -9.51 13.40
CA LEU A 95 -13.40 -8.90 13.05
C LEU A 95 -14.27 -9.85 12.22
N ARG A 96 -13.69 -10.51 11.21
CA ARG A 96 -14.41 -11.43 10.32
C ARG A 96 -14.97 -12.63 11.08
N GLU A 97 -14.21 -13.18 12.02
CA GLU A 97 -14.58 -14.38 12.75
C GLU A 97 -15.42 -14.09 14.01
N GLY A 98 -15.67 -12.81 14.31
CA GLY A 98 -16.49 -12.41 15.45
C GLY A 98 -15.86 -12.77 16.80
N HIS A 99 -14.54 -12.62 16.94
CA HIS A 99 -13.84 -12.86 18.20
C HIS A 99 -14.24 -11.86 19.29
N GLU A 100 -13.99 -12.23 20.54
CA GLU A 100 -14.27 -11.41 21.73
C GLU A 100 -13.63 -10.03 21.68
N ASP A 101 -14.27 -9.06 22.35
CA ASP A 101 -13.86 -7.66 22.38
C ASP A 101 -12.41 -7.46 22.82
N ASP A 102 -11.94 -8.24 23.80
CA ASP A 102 -10.55 -8.16 24.26
C ASP A 102 -9.55 -8.54 23.15
N THR A 103 -9.89 -9.54 22.33
CA THR A 103 -9.03 -10.02 21.25
C THR A 103 -9.02 -9.03 20.09
N VAL A 104 -10.18 -8.49 19.72
CA VAL A 104 -10.29 -7.41 18.73
C VAL A 104 -9.54 -6.16 19.21
N HIS A 105 -9.69 -5.78 20.48
CA HIS A 105 -9.05 -4.61 21.07
C HIS A 105 -7.52 -4.72 21.10
N ARG A 106 -6.97 -5.91 21.39
CA ARG A 106 -5.51 -6.15 21.31
C ARG A 106 -4.99 -5.98 19.88
N ALA A 107 -5.63 -6.61 18.90
CA ALA A 107 -5.24 -6.48 17.49
C ALA A 107 -5.35 -5.03 17.00
N TYR A 108 -6.44 -4.35 17.37
CA TYR A 108 -6.68 -2.95 17.09
C TYR A 108 -5.59 -2.03 17.66
N THR A 109 -5.27 -2.20 18.94
CA THR A 109 -4.22 -1.40 19.61
C THR A 109 -2.87 -1.59 18.92
N SER A 110 -2.52 -2.82 18.57
CA SER A 110 -1.27 -3.09 17.85
C SER A 110 -1.25 -2.45 16.44
N ALA A 111 -2.39 -2.35 15.76
CA ALA A 111 -2.49 -1.68 14.47
C ALA A 111 -2.32 -0.16 14.60
N VAL A 112 -3.02 0.45 15.57
CA VAL A 112 -2.89 1.87 15.89
C VAL A 112 -1.45 2.23 16.27
N ASP A 113 -0.77 1.40 17.06
CA ASP A 113 0.62 1.64 17.44
C ASP A 113 1.57 1.58 16.25
N ALA A 114 1.36 0.65 15.31
CA ALA A 114 2.14 0.59 14.08
C ALA A 114 1.95 1.86 13.21
N ILE A 115 0.72 2.38 13.12
CA ILE A 115 0.41 3.62 12.39
C ILE A 115 1.05 4.83 13.08
N LYS A 116 0.95 4.93 14.40
CA LYS A 116 1.62 5.98 15.18
C LYS A 116 3.13 5.95 14.94
N GLN A 117 3.74 4.76 14.96
CA GLN A 117 5.17 4.59 14.68
C GLN A 117 5.53 5.09 13.27
N PHE A 118 4.67 4.89 12.26
CA PHE A 118 4.86 5.45 10.92
C PHE A 118 4.96 6.96 10.93
N ASN A 119 3.95 7.61 11.50
CA ASN A 119 3.83 9.07 11.49
C ASN A 119 4.95 9.73 12.28
N VAL A 120 5.37 9.14 13.40
CA VAL A 120 6.48 9.65 14.22
C VAL A 120 7.84 9.35 13.58
N THR A 121 8.02 8.17 12.97
CA THR A 121 9.34 7.68 12.57
C THR A 121 9.60 7.79 11.09
N TYR A 122 8.80 7.09 10.32
CA TYR A 122 9.12 6.83 8.92
C TYR A 122 8.72 8.01 8.05
N ARG A 123 7.55 8.60 8.28
CA ARG A 123 7.08 9.76 7.51
C ARG A 123 8.10 10.92 7.47
N PRO A 124 8.62 11.46 8.59
CA PRO A 124 9.59 12.55 8.53
C PRO A 124 10.92 12.15 7.88
N LEU A 125 11.38 10.92 8.10
CA LEU A 125 12.64 10.43 7.53
C LEU A 125 12.54 10.20 6.02
N LEU A 126 11.40 9.68 5.54
CA LEU A 126 11.12 9.49 4.12
C LEU A 126 11.02 10.84 3.40
N MET A 127 10.31 11.82 3.97
CA MET A 127 10.27 13.18 3.42
C MET A 127 11.67 13.81 3.32
N ALA A 128 12.52 13.63 4.34
CA ALA A 128 13.89 14.12 4.30
C ALA A 128 14.73 13.50 3.17
N CYS A 129 14.49 12.22 2.86
CA CYS A 129 15.11 11.55 1.73
C CYS A 129 14.54 12.02 0.38
N GLU A 130 13.24 12.25 0.29
CA GLU A 130 12.56 12.76 -0.90
C GLU A 130 13.17 14.10 -1.36
N TYR A 131 13.38 15.04 -0.43
CA TYR A 131 14.01 16.33 -0.74
C TYR A 131 15.41 16.22 -1.36
N ARG A 132 16.11 15.10 -1.14
CA ARG A 132 17.45 14.86 -1.71
C ARG A 132 17.46 13.78 -2.78
N LEU A 133 16.30 13.27 -3.20
CA LEU A 133 16.18 12.13 -4.09
C LEU A 133 16.99 12.32 -5.38
N GLN A 134 16.98 13.54 -5.96
CA GLN A 134 17.74 13.87 -7.17
C GLN A 134 19.25 13.59 -7.05
N PHE A 135 19.81 13.67 -5.84
CA PHE A 135 21.23 13.51 -5.55
C PHE A 135 21.65 12.09 -5.14
N LEU A 136 20.71 11.15 -5.02
CA LEU A 136 21.01 9.74 -4.72
C LEU A 136 21.41 8.98 -6.00
N CYS A 137 22.31 8.00 -5.89
CA CYS A 137 22.64 7.12 -7.02
C CYS A 137 21.43 6.30 -7.49
N GLN A 138 21.47 5.88 -8.76
CA GLN A 138 20.41 5.08 -9.39
C GLN A 138 20.09 3.80 -8.61
N HIS A 139 21.10 3.12 -8.08
CA HIS A 139 20.89 1.91 -7.27
C HIS A 139 20.10 2.19 -5.98
N THR A 140 20.37 3.31 -5.28
CA THR A 140 19.61 3.71 -4.08
C THR A 140 18.18 4.12 -4.44
N LYS A 141 17.99 4.77 -5.61
CA LYS A 141 16.67 5.10 -6.15
C LYS A 141 15.87 3.84 -6.55
N LEU A 142 16.53 2.79 -7.05
CA LEU A 142 15.88 1.52 -7.40
C LEU A 142 15.48 0.70 -6.17
N ARG A 143 16.27 0.70 -5.09
CA ARG A 143 15.85 0.11 -3.81
C ARG A 143 14.65 0.80 -3.20
N TRP A 144 14.50 2.08 -3.48
CA TRP A 144 13.31 2.85 -3.15
C TRP A 144 12.11 2.38 -3.99
N CYS A 145 12.30 1.92 -5.25
CA CYS A 145 11.29 1.25 -6.10
C CYS A 145 10.88 -0.15 -5.63
N GLU A 146 11.79 -0.85 -4.95
CA GLU A 146 11.68 -2.27 -4.67
C GLU A 146 11.48 -2.52 -3.18
N SER A 147 10.23 -2.50 -2.73
CA SER A 147 9.89 -2.75 -1.32
C SER A 147 9.73 -4.25 -0.97
N SER A 148 10.36 -5.15 -1.74
CA SER A 148 10.33 -6.60 -1.49
C SER A 148 11.73 -7.23 -1.59
N PRO A 149 12.14 -8.10 -0.64
CA PRO A 149 13.40 -8.85 -0.76
C PRO A 149 13.45 -9.79 -1.97
N LEU A 150 12.30 -10.13 -2.57
CA LEU A 150 12.22 -10.99 -3.77
C LEU A 150 12.65 -10.27 -5.06
N THR A 151 12.54 -8.94 -5.13
CA THR A 151 12.98 -8.20 -6.32
C THR A 151 14.50 -8.07 -6.40
N ALA A 152 15.20 -8.22 -5.26
CA ALA A 152 16.66 -8.36 -5.23
C ALA A 152 17.17 -9.61 -5.97
N PHE A 153 16.34 -10.64 -6.20
CA PHE A 153 16.68 -11.78 -7.07
C PHE A 153 16.52 -11.48 -8.57
N PHE A 154 15.75 -10.45 -8.93
CA PHE A 154 15.58 -9.96 -10.32
C PHE A 154 16.50 -8.77 -10.66
N GLN A 155 17.42 -8.45 -9.75
CA GLN A 155 18.30 -7.28 -9.75
C GLN A 155 19.21 -7.16 -10.99
N ASP A 156 19.45 -8.26 -11.72
CA ASP A 156 20.38 -8.29 -12.87
C ASP A 156 19.79 -7.85 -14.22
N HIS A 157 18.47 -7.67 -14.36
CA HIS A 157 17.86 -7.26 -15.65
C HIS A 157 17.14 -5.92 -15.63
N PHE A 158 16.68 -5.45 -14.46
CA PHE A 158 16.01 -4.16 -14.35
C PHE A 158 16.98 -2.98 -14.14
N SER A 159 18.14 -3.24 -13.53
CA SER A 159 19.12 -2.21 -13.16
C SER A 159 19.84 -1.54 -14.34
N GLN A 160 19.89 -2.17 -15.52
CA GLN A 160 20.65 -1.65 -16.65
C GLN A 160 19.90 -0.61 -17.49
N VAL A 161 18.59 -0.44 -17.32
CA VAL A 161 17.79 0.28 -18.32
C VAL A 161 17.12 1.56 -17.80
N ILE A 162 16.95 1.75 -16.50
CA ILE A 162 16.08 2.81 -16.01
C ILE A 162 16.89 3.85 -15.25
N GLY A 163 17.25 4.92 -15.96
CA GLY A 163 17.70 6.18 -15.38
C GLY A 163 16.54 6.85 -14.66
N LEU A 164 16.32 6.49 -13.40
CA LEU A 164 15.19 6.95 -12.60
C LEU A 164 15.53 8.21 -11.80
N THR A 165 14.63 9.17 -11.84
CA THR A 165 14.48 10.26 -10.88
C THR A 165 12.97 10.48 -10.73
N LEU A 166 12.28 9.67 -9.92
CA LEU A 166 10.87 9.87 -9.53
C LEU A 166 10.57 9.17 -8.18
N PRO A 167 9.59 9.67 -7.38
CA PRO A 167 9.46 9.43 -5.94
C PRO A 167 8.55 8.24 -5.62
N VAL A 168 9.14 7.07 -5.37
CA VAL A 168 8.44 5.90 -4.76
C VAL A 168 8.06 6.11 -3.27
N GLN A 169 8.05 7.36 -2.79
CA GLN A 169 7.27 7.70 -1.59
C GLN A 169 5.85 7.16 -1.82
N ASP A 170 5.35 7.31 -3.04
CA ASP A 170 4.01 6.94 -3.43
C ASP A 170 3.69 5.45 -3.28
N GLN A 171 4.62 4.49 -3.46
CA GLN A 171 4.27 3.08 -3.26
C GLN A 171 4.15 2.73 -1.77
N LEU A 172 5.09 3.18 -0.93
CA LEU A 172 5.01 2.94 0.51
C LEU A 172 3.86 3.73 1.13
N MET A 173 3.63 4.97 0.68
CA MET A 173 2.50 5.80 1.08
C MET A 173 1.17 5.18 0.61
N LEU A 174 1.10 4.68 -0.63
CA LEU A 174 -0.05 3.92 -1.12
C LEU A 174 -0.30 2.71 -0.23
N HIS A 175 0.72 1.91 0.10
CA HIS A 175 0.56 0.75 0.97
C HIS A 175 0.21 1.11 2.43
N TYR A 176 0.66 2.26 2.93
CA TYR A 176 0.27 2.79 4.25
C TYR A 176 -1.21 3.17 4.25
N HIS A 177 -1.64 4.01 3.31
CA HIS A 177 -3.02 4.46 3.22
C HIS A 177 -3.97 3.33 2.84
N LEU A 178 -3.58 2.44 1.92
CA LEU A 178 -4.33 1.23 1.57
C LEU A 178 -4.54 0.33 2.79
N CYS A 179 -3.52 0.16 3.64
CA CYS A 179 -3.65 -0.62 4.86
C CYS A 179 -4.72 -0.01 5.80
N ILE A 180 -4.73 1.31 5.95
CA ILE A 180 -5.74 2.05 6.72
C ILE A 180 -7.14 1.81 6.16
N LEU A 181 -7.31 1.97 4.84
CA LEU A 181 -8.60 1.78 4.18
C LEU A 181 -9.11 0.33 4.32
N ILE A 182 -8.23 -0.67 4.20
CA ILE A 182 -8.59 -2.08 4.41
C ILE A 182 -9.05 -2.33 5.86
N MET A 183 -8.39 -1.73 6.85
CA MET A 183 -8.80 -1.87 8.26
C MET A 183 -10.15 -1.21 8.52
N ILE A 184 -10.37 -0.01 7.97
CA ILE A 184 -11.65 0.70 8.07
C ILE A 184 -12.77 -0.14 7.44
N ASP A 185 -12.58 -0.65 6.23
CA ASP A 185 -13.54 -1.51 5.53
C ASP A 185 -13.88 -2.78 6.35
N ALA A 186 -12.88 -3.39 7.00
CA ALA A 186 -13.10 -4.52 7.88
C ALA A 186 -13.92 -4.16 9.13
N ILE A 187 -13.66 -3.01 9.74
CA ILE A 187 -14.41 -2.49 10.90
C ILE A 187 -15.86 -2.17 10.51
N GLU A 188 -16.07 -1.54 9.36
CA GLU A 188 -17.40 -1.22 8.81
C GLU A 188 -18.18 -2.50 8.51
N THR A 189 -17.54 -3.47 7.85
CA THR A 189 -18.14 -4.77 7.54
C THR A 189 -18.55 -5.53 8.80
N ALA A 190 -17.76 -5.44 9.87
CA ALA A 190 -18.07 -6.03 11.18
C ALA A 190 -19.06 -5.19 12.01
N ARG A 191 -19.51 -4.04 11.51
CA ARG A 191 -20.45 -3.12 12.19
C ARG A 191 -19.98 -2.65 13.58
N ARG A 192 -18.67 -2.47 13.75
CA ARG A 192 -18.04 -1.99 14.99
C ARG A 192 -17.97 -0.46 15.02
N THR A 193 -19.11 0.18 15.19
CA THR A 193 -19.24 1.65 15.20
C THR A 193 -18.45 2.31 16.33
N ASP A 194 -18.28 1.62 17.45
CA ASP A 194 -17.47 2.03 18.61
C ASP A 194 -16.00 2.31 18.26
N ILE A 195 -15.45 1.57 17.28
CA ILE A 195 -14.09 1.75 16.78
C ILE A 195 -14.09 2.75 15.61
N LEU A 196 -15.12 2.70 14.76
CA LEU A 196 -15.17 3.41 13.49
C LEU A 196 -15.07 4.94 13.63
N ASP A 197 -15.73 5.50 14.65
CA ASP A 197 -15.77 6.95 14.88
C ASP A 197 -14.37 7.56 15.09
N GLN A 198 -13.42 6.76 15.58
CA GLN A 198 -12.03 7.18 15.80
C GLN A 198 -11.23 7.34 14.50
N TRP A 199 -11.76 6.87 13.36
CA TRP A 199 -11.04 6.79 12.09
C TRP A 199 -11.58 7.70 10.99
N ILE A 200 -12.62 8.49 11.26
CA ILE A 200 -13.25 9.34 10.24
C ILE A 200 -12.24 10.30 9.60
N ILE A 201 -11.44 11.00 10.40
CA ILE A 201 -10.42 11.93 9.89
C ILE A 201 -9.34 11.18 9.10
N THR A 202 -8.85 10.07 9.67
CA THR A 202 -7.83 9.22 9.05
C THR A 202 -8.30 8.63 7.71
N ARG A 203 -9.60 8.38 7.57
CA ARG A 203 -10.22 7.87 6.35
C ARG A 203 -10.10 8.85 5.20
N SER A 204 -10.60 10.07 5.38
CA SER A 204 -10.57 11.09 4.33
C SER A 204 -9.14 11.42 3.90
N GLU A 205 -8.19 11.47 4.85
CA GLU A 205 -6.75 11.60 4.52
C GLU A 205 -6.27 10.43 3.67
N ALA A 206 -6.63 9.20 4.03
CA ALA A 206 -6.19 7.99 3.32
C ALA A 206 -6.82 7.85 1.94
N GLU A 207 -8.10 8.17 1.77
CA GLU A 207 -8.80 8.19 0.47
C GLU A 207 -8.15 9.24 -0.44
N GLY A 208 -8.00 10.48 0.03
CA GLY A 208 -7.36 11.56 -0.75
C GLY A 208 -5.92 11.24 -1.14
N SER A 209 -5.12 10.71 -0.21
CA SER A 209 -3.73 10.35 -0.48
C SER A 209 -3.61 9.16 -1.45
N THR A 210 -4.50 8.17 -1.34
CA THR A 210 -4.54 7.02 -2.24
C THR A 210 -4.95 7.47 -3.66
N MET A 211 -5.95 8.35 -3.78
CA MET A 211 -6.35 8.93 -5.07
C MET A 211 -5.18 9.70 -5.71
N ASN A 212 -4.46 10.52 -4.93
CA ASN A 212 -3.28 11.24 -5.41
C ASN A 212 -2.19 10.28 -5.91
N CYS A 213 -1.94 9.17 -5.21
CA CYS A 213 -0.99 8.15 -5.67
C CYS A 213 -1.39 7.53 -7.01
N LEU A 214 -2.68 7.28 -7.24
CA LEU A 214 -3.18 6.75 -8.52
C LEU A 214 -3.04 7.79 -9.64
N VAL A 215 -3.47 9.03 -9.41
CA VAL A 215 -3.32 10.14 -10.38
C VAL A 215 -1.86 10.35 -10.77
N PHE A 216 -0.97 10.34 -9.77
CA PHE A 216 0.46 10.40 -9.99
C PHE A 216 0.95 9.23 -10.83
N GLY A 217 0.56 8.00 -10.49
CA GLY A 217 0.98 6.81 -11.22
C GLY A 217 0.47 6.77 -12.67
N LEU A 218 -0.68 7.36 -12.96
CA LEU A 218 -1.21 7.51 -14.32
C LEU A 218 -0.48 8.58 -15.13
N SER A 219 -0.10 9.68 -14.48
CA SER A 219 0.51 10.85 -15.12
C SER A 219 2.00 10.67 -15.42
N ASN A 220 2.67 9.74 -14.73
CA ASN A 220 4.10 9.51 -14.86
C ASN A 220 4.39 8.28 -15.72
N ASN A 221 5.11 8.49 -16.82
CA ASN A 221 5.44 7.46 -17.80
C ASN A 221 6.91 7.04 -17.75
N PHE A 222 7.16 5.77 -18.05
CA PHE A 222 8.46 5.12 -18.10
C PHE A 222 8.69 4.46 -19.44
N THR A 223 9.91 4.63 -19.95
CA THR A 223 10.34 4.01 -21.20
C THR A 223 11.16 2.76 -20.91
N ILE A 224 10.64 1.60 -21.32
CA ILE A 224 11.26 0.28 -21.11
C ILE A 224 11.53 -0.42 -22.45
N PRO A 225 12.59 -1.23 -22.56
CA PRO A 225 12.93 -1.95 -23.78
C PRO A 225 12.00 -3.15 -23.96
N GLN A 226 11.52 -3.34 -25.18
CA GLN A 226 10.62 -4.43 -25.50
C GLN A 226 11.40 -5.75 -25.64
N ARG A 227 11.05 -6.77 -24.84
CA ARG A 227 11.71 -8.10 -24.83
C ARG A 227 11.65 -8.89 -26.16
N ARG A 228 11.04 -8.37 -27.23
CA ARG A 228 10.77 -9.09 -28.49
C ARG A 228 11.65 -8.67 -29.68
N GLY A 229 12.95 -8.47 -29.44
CA GLY A 229 13.97 -8.66 -30.49
C GLY A 229 14.32 -7.46 -31.38
N GLU A 230 13.86 -6.25 -31.07
CA GLU A 230 14.37 -5.01 -31.67
C GLU A 230 14.51 -3.96 -30.55
N ASP A 231 15.39 -2.97 -30.72
CA ASP A 231 15.62 -1.82 -29.81
C ASP A 231 14.40 -0.88 -29.72
N ILE A 232 13.19 -1.44 -29.70
CA ILE A 232 11.94 -0.72 -29.57
C ILE A 232 11.73 -0.43 -28.08
N LEU A 233 11.79 0.86 -27.78
CA LEU A 233 11.47 1.42 -26.48
C LEU A 233 9.95 1.65 -26.40
N VAL A 234 9.31 1.13 -25.34
CA VAL A 234 7.88 1.31 -25.07
C VAL A 234 7.72 2.22 -23.87
N THR A 235 6.90 3.27 -24.02
CA THR A 235 6.55 4.19 -22.94
C THR A 235 5.23 3.75 -22.31
N VAL A 236 5.22 3.51 -21.00
CA VAL A 236 4.07 3.05 -20.21
C VAL A 236 3.93 3.83 -18.89
N PRO A 237 2.72 4.05 -18.37
CA PRO A 237 2.53 4.70 -17.07
C PRO A 237 3.03 3.82 -15.90
N LEU A 238 3.36 4.45 -14.78
CA LEU A 238 3.86 3.77 -13.57
C LEU A 238 2.89 2.70 -13.04
N VAL A 239 1.57 2.96 -13.13
CA VAL A 239 0.54 1.98 -12.75
C VAL A 239 0.65 0.68 -13.54
N ALA A 240 1.05 0.74 -14.81
CA ALA A 240 1.15 -0.44 -15.68
C ALA A 240 2.33 -1.36 -15.34
N ILE A 241 3.31 -0.85 -14.59
CA ILE A 241 4.50 -1.59 -14.16
C ILE A 241 4.46 -1.97 -12.67
N ASP A 242 3.33 -1.77 -11.99
CA ASP A 242 3.19 -2.10 -10.58
C ASP A 242 3.38 -3.63 -10.35
N PRO A 243 4.26 -4.04 -9.42
CA PRO A 243 4.55 -5.46 -9.18
C PRO A 243 3.39 -6.22 -8.53
N TYR A 244 2.40 -5.52 -7.99
CA TYR A 244 1.27 -6.06 -7.23
C TYR A 244 -0.08 -5.47 -7.70
N PRO A 245 -0.55 -5.83 -8.91
CA PRO A 245 -1.78 -5.27 -9.49
C PRO A 245 -3.02 -5.49 -8.60
N HIS A 246 -3.00 -6.49 -7.71
CA HIS A 246 -4.09 -6.73 -6.77
C HIS A 246 -4.19 -5.68 -5.64
N HIS A 247 -3.09 -5.04 -5.24
CA HIS A 247 -3.13 -3.91 -4.31
C HIS A 247 -3.79 -2.69 -4.97
N VAL A 248 -3.46 -2.43 -6.24
CA VAL A 248 -4.10 -1.37 -7.02
C VAL A 248 -5.60 -1.63 -7.19
N VAL A 249 -6.00 -2.88 -7.47
CA VAL A 249 -7.42 -3.26 -7.50
C VAL A 249 -8.11 -3.00 -6.16
N ALA A 250 -7.47 -3.35 -5.04
CA ALA A 250 -8.03 -3.11 -3.71
C ALA A 250 -8.18 -1.60 -3.42
N ALA A 251 -7.17 -0.80 -3.76
CA ALA A 251 -7.21 0.65 -3.65
C ALA A 251 -8.37 1.25 -4.46
N VAL A 252 -8.51 0.85 -5.73
CA VAL A 252 -9.61 1.32 -6.59
C VAL A 252 -10.98 0.97 -5.99
N ARG A 253 -11.15 -0.25 -5.47
CA ARG A 253 -12.42 -0.67 -4.85
C ARG A 253 -12.78 0.14 -3.60
N LEU A 254 -11.80 0.37 -2.73
CA LEU A 254 -12.01 1.12 -1.49
C LEU A 254 -12.30 2.60 -1.77
N LEU A 255 -11.58 3.21 -2.71
CA LEU A 255 -11.88 4.57 -3.17
C LEU A 255 -13.26 4.68 -3.78
N TRP A 256 -13.66 3.67 -4.56
CA TRP A 256 -15.01 3.63 -5.13
C TRP A 256 -16.10 3.64 -4.06
N LEU A 257 -15.96 2.79 -3.03
CA LEU A 257 -16.90 2.75 -1.90
C LEU A 257 -16.93 4.09 -1.12
N GLY A 258 -15.77 4.75 -0.96
CA GLY A 258 -15.69 6.10 -0.41
C GLY A 258 -16.47 7.11 -1.24
N MET A 259 -16.23 7.14 -2.55
CA MET A 259 -16.90 8.05 -3.47
C MET A 259 -18.42 7.84 -3.55
N GLU A 260 -18.90 6.59 -3.50
CA GLU A 260 -20.33 6.31 -3.47
C GLU A 260 -20.99 6.86 -2.20
N ARG A 261 -20.35 6.69 -1.03
CA ARG A 261 -20.83 7.28 0.23
C ARG A 261 -20.83 8.81 0.19
N ASP A 262 -19.79 9.42 -0.34
CA ASP A 262 -19.70 10.89 -0.43
C ASP A 262 -20.72 11.47 -1.40
N TYR A 263 -21.03 10.73 -2.48
CA TYR A 263 -22.09 11.09 -3.41
C TYR A 263 -23.48 10.95 -2.78
N GLU A 264 -23.77 9.82 -2.13
CA GLU A 264 -25.05 9.57 -1.44
C GLU A 264 -25.32 10.56 -0.30
N SER A 265 -24.27 11.01 0.39
CA SER A 265 -24.36 12.02 1.46
C SER A 265 -24.39 13.47 0.95
N GLY A 266 -24.27 13.70 -0.36
CA GLY A 266 -24.28 15.03 -0.98
C GLY A 266 -22.99 15.84 -0.78
N ASN A 267 -21.91 15.20 -0.32
CA ASN A 267 -20.60 15.82 -0.15
C ASN A 267 -19.78 15.84 -1.45
N LEU A 268 -20.21 15.09 -2.47
CA LEU A 268 -19.57 15.00 -3.78
C LEU A 268 -20.58 15.31 -4.89
N ASP A 269 -20.28 16.30 -5.74
CA ASP A 269 -21.12 16.62 -6.89
C ASP A 269 -20.92 15.60 -8.03
N LEU A 270 -21.90 15.53 -8.94
CA LEU A 270 -21.92 14.57 -10.04
C LEU A 270 -20.68 14.68 -10.95
N PHE A 271 -20.31 15.90 -11.32
CA PHE A 271 -19.18 16.15 -12.23
C PHE A 271 -17.86 15.69 -11.60
N THR A 272 -17.63 16.04 -10.34
CA THR A 272 -16.44 15.55 -9.61
C THR A 272 -16.48 14.03 -9.48
N SER A 273 -17.63 13.44 -9.20
CA SER A 273 -17.78 11.98 -9.09
C SER A 273 -17.43 11.26 -10.40
N GLU A 274 -17.93 11.75 -11.55
CA GLU A 274 -17.61 11.21 -12.88
C GLU A 274 -16.11 11.32 -13.22
N ASN A 275 -15.49 12.44 -12.87
CA ASN A 275 -14.06 12.64 -13.10
C ASN A 275 -13.21 11.66 -12.28
N LEU A 276 -13.50 11.52 -10.98
CA LEU A 276 -12.81 10.55 -10.13
C LEU A 276 -13.05 9.11 -10.60
N GLN A 277 -14.26 8.82 -11.08
CA GLN A 277 -14.62 7.50 -11.61
C GLN A 277 -13.84 7.15 -12.88
N SER A 278 -13.65 8.13 -13.77
CA SER A 278 -12.79 8.00 -14.96
C SER A 278 -11.35 7.65 -14.59
N ILE A 279 -10.78 8.30 -13.56
CA ILE A 279 -9.43 8.01 -13.06
C ILE A 279 -9.33 6.56 -12.57
N LEU A 280 -10.32 6.08 -11.81
CA LEU A 280 -10.35 4.70 -11.31
C LEU A 280 -10.45 3.68 -12.45
N LEU A 281 -11.28 3.95 -13.48
CA LEU A 281 -11.42 3.09 -14.65
C LEU A 281 -10.14 3.04 -15.49
N GLN A 282 -9.51 4.19 -15.75
CA GLN A 282 -8.22 4.27 -16.44
C GLN A 282 -7.14 3.47 -15.71
N THR A 283 -7.12 3.55 -14.39
CA THR A 283 -6.22 2.74 -13.55
C THR A 283 -6.43 1.24 -13.81
N LEU A 284 -7.68 0.76 -13.80
CA LEU A 284 -7.99 -0.65 -14.04
C LEU A 284 -7.67 -1.12 -15.48
N ASP A 285 -7.76 -0.23 -16.47
CA ASP A 285 -7.46 -0.54 -17.87
C ASP A 285 -5.97 -0.82 -18.10
N LEU A 286 -5.10 -0.23 -17.29
CA LEU A 286 -3.64 -0.39 -17.38
C LEU A 286 -3.12 -1.63 -16.65
N LEU A 287 -3.93 -2.25 -15.78
CA LEU A 287 -3.54 -3.46 -15.06
C LEU A 287 -3.61 -4.70 -15.97
N PRO A 288 -2.95 -5.83 -15.61
CA PRO A 288 -2.99 -7.05 -16.39
C PRO A 288 -4.42 -7.60 -16.56
N GLN A 289 -4.99 -7.45 -17.76
CA GLN A 289 -6.37 -7.84 -18.08
C GLN A 289 -6.60 -9.37 -18.03
N THR A 290 -5.52 -10.16 -17.98
CA THR A 290 -5.59 -11.62 -17.74
C THR A 290 -6.00 -11.96 -16.31
N SER A 291 -5.84 -11.02 -15.36
CA SER A 291 -6.23 -11.23 -13.97
C SER A 291 -7.76 -11.22 -13.79
N LYS A 292 -8.28 -12.25 -13.10
CA LYS A 292 -9.71 -12.32 -12.73
C LYS A 292 -10.11 -11.15 -11.82
N SER A 293 -9.24 -10.75 -10.88
CA SER A 293 -9.57 -9.65 -9.95
C SER A 293 -9.74 -8.32 -10.67
N VAL A 294 -8.88 -8.05 -11.68
CA VAL A 294 -8.94 -6.85 -12.51
C VAL A 294 -10.22 -6.83 -13.34
N ARG A 295 -10.53 -7.92 -14.04
CA ARG A 295 -11.77 -8.02 -14.84
C ARG A 295 -13.02 -7.82 -13.99
N ASN A 296 -13.10 -8.49 -12.84
CA ASN A 296 -14.24 -8.34 -11.94
C ASN A 296 -14.38 -6.90 -11.42
N ALA A 297 -13.27 -6.26 -11.02
CA ALA A 297 -13.31 -4.87 -10.55
C ALA A 297 -13.77 -3.91 -11.66
N LYS A 298 -13.33 -4.14 -12.89
CA LYS A 298 -13.71 -3.35 -14.06
C LYS A 298 -15.18 -3.53 -14.45
N GLU A 299 -15.69 -4.76 -14.41
CA GLU A 299 -17.12 -5.03 -14.62
C GLU A 299 -17.98 -4.35 -13.55
N GLN A 300 -17.60 -4.47 -12.27
CA GLN A 300 -18.28 -3.78 -11.16
C GLN A 300 -18.30 -2.26 -11.37
N ALA A 301 -17.15 -1.67 -11.69
CA ALA A 301 -17.03 -0.24 -11.93
C ALA A 301 -17.88 0.25 -13.13
N ARG A 302 -18.04 -0.58 -14.16
CA ARG A 302 -18.89 -0.23 -15.32
C ARG A 302 -20.39 -0.31 -14.99
N LEU A 303 -20.80 -1.29 -14.20
CA LEU A 303 -22.21 -1.48 -13.83
C LEU A 303 -22.74 -0.31 -12.98
N SER A 304 -21.92 0.24 -12.09
CA SER A 304 -22.27 1.38 -11.25
C SER A 304 -22.35 2.70 -12.03
N VAL A 305 -21.59 2.87 -13.13
CA VAL A 305 -21.80 3.99 -14.08
C VAL A 305 -23.21 3.88 -14.70
N MET A 306 -23.55 2.71 -15.25
CA MET A 306 -24.84 2.51 -15.92
C MET A 306 -26.04 2.66 -14.98
N TYR A 307 -25.88 2.37 -13.69
CA TYR A 307 -26.94 2.56 -12.70
C TYR A 307 -27.18 4.05 -12.40
N ARG A 308 -26.15 4.92 -12.49
CA ARG A 308 -26.31 6.38 -12.31
C ARG A 308 -27.01 7.04 -13.49
N ASP A 309 -26.69 6.63 -14.72
CA ASP A 309 -27.34 7.16 -15.93
C ASP A 309 -28.86 6.89 -15.95
N ASN A 310 -29.29 5.77 -15.36
CA ASN A 310 -30.71 5.41 -15.28
C ASN A 310 -31.49 6.17 -14.18
N PHE A 311 -30.80 6.89 -13.29
CA PHE A 311 -31.40 7.65 -12.20
C PHE A 311 -31.38 9.17 -12.43
N CYS A 312 -30.91 9.64 -13.59
CA CYS A 312 -31.08 11.03 -14.00
C CYS A 312 -32.51 11.19 -14.54
N PRO A 313 -33.46 11.81 -13.81
CA PRO A 313 -34.73 12.19 -14.43
C PRO A 313 -34.40 13.30 -15.41
N GLU A 314 -34.84 13.16 -16.66
CA GLU A 314 -34.85 14.27 -17.62
C GLU A 314 -35.51 15.49 -16.92
N LEU A 315 -34.72 16.54 -16.70
CA LEU A 315 -35.18 17.86 -16.26
C LEU A 315 -35.30 18.78 -17.48
#